data_AF-A0A7C0TT75-F1
#
_entry.id   AF-A0A7C0TT75-F1
#
_cell.length_a   1.000
_cell.length_b   1.000
_cell.length_c   1.000
_cell.angle_alpha   90.00
_cell.angle_beta   90.00
_cell.angle_gamma   90.00
#
_symmetry.space_group_name_H-M   'P 1'
#
loop_
_entity.id
_entity.type
_entity.pdbx_description
1 polymer ?
#
loop_
_entity_poly.entity_id
_entity_poly.type
_entity_poly.pdbx_seq_one_letter_code
_entity_poly.pdbx_strand_id
1 'polypeptide(L)'
;MKTVQGMADRITRRFGLRGLNGMDLVVSETVEGEPTPWLIEVNPRYTASMELIEWAYGLNLFSLHLNALNGHLPDFHLEERLPPEQSHFFVKAILYTRETVTVPDTARWVERGRRDVPHPGEVIAAGHPVCTVLTDGASWNILWHRLMTEIEAIRREIGDREEVCSS
;
A
#
# COMPACT_ATOMS: atom_id res chain seq x y z
N MET A 1 18.94 -7.12 1.44
CA MET A 1 18.73 -6.72 0.03
C MET A 1 19.24 -7.73 -1.00
N LYS A 2 20.52 -8.14 -0.99
CA LYS A 2 21.08 -9.08 -1.99
C LYS A 2 20.30 -10.39 -2.15
N THR A 3 19.72 -10.92 -1.08
CA THR A 3 18.95 -12.17 -1.10
C THR A 3 17.64 -12.05 -1.89
N VAL A 4 16.88 -10.96 -1.72
CA VAL A 4 15.58 -10.76 -2.42
C VAL A 4 15.79 -10.47 -3.91
N GLN A 5 16.77 -9.63 -4.25
CA GLN A 5 17.13 -9.38 -5.65
C GLN A 5 17.57 -10.69 -6.35
N GLY A 6 18.39 -11.51 -5.68
CA GLY A 6 18.78 -12.81 -6.20
C GLY A 6 17.60 -13.79 -6.39
N MET A 7 16.59 -13.74 -5.53
CA MET A 7 15.34 -14.50 -5.71
C MET A 7 14.59 -14.02 -6.96
N ALA A 8 14.37 -12.71 -7.07
CA ALA A 8 13.69 -12.10 -8.21
C ALA A 8 14.36 -12.45 -9.54
N ASP A 9 15.70 -12.36 -9.60
CA ASP A 9 16.49 -12.72 -10.77
C ASP A 9 16.31 -14.19 -11.18
N ARG A 10 16.39 -15.13 -10.22
CA ARG A 10 16.26 -16.56 -10.49
C ARG A 10 14.87 -16.91 -11.01
N ILE A 11 13.84 -16.34 -10.41
CA ILE A 11 12.44 -16.57 -10.79
C ILE A 11 12.16 -15.95 -12.15
N THR A 12 12.60 -14.71 -12.36
CA THR A 12 12.45 -14.01 -13.64
C THR A 12 13.08 -14.82 -14.77
N ARG A 13 14.32 -15.32 -14.61
CA ARG A 13 14.97 -16.18 -15.59
C ARG A 13 14.25 -17.52 -15.79
N ARG A 14 13.80 -18.15 -14.70
CA ARG A 14 13.21 -19.50 -14.74
C ARG A 14 11.82 -19.53 -15.38
N PHE A 15 11.03 -18.48 -15.19
CA PHE A 15 9.64 -18.39 -15.64
C PHE A 15 9.42 -17.38 -16.77
N GLY A 16 10.47 -16.65 -17.18
CA GLY A 16 10.38 -15.64 -18.22
C GLY A 16 9.47 -14.48 -17.82
N LEU A 17 9.54 -14.04 -16.56
CA LEU A 17 8.70 -12.93 -16.07
C LEU A 17 9.03 -11.63 -16.81
N ARG A 18 8.01 -10.85 -17.10
CA ARG A 18 8.11 -9.58 -17.85
C ARG A 18 7.25 -8.51 -17.20
N GLY A 19 7.63 -7.25 -17.39
CA GLY A 19 6.93 -6.12 -16.80
C GLY A 19 7.00 -6.10 -15.27
N LEU A 20 6.03 -5.42 -14.67
CA LEU A 20 5.86 -5.36 -13.22
C LEU A 20 5.29 -6.66 -12.67
N ASN A 21 5.90 -7.15 -11.58
CA ASN A 21 5.56 -8.40 -10.91
C ASN A 21 5.56 -8.14 -9.40
N GLY A 22 4.55 -8.64 -8.69
CA GLY A 22 4.52 -8.67 -7.22
C GLY A 22 5.22 -9.91 -6.67
N MET A 23 5.92 -9.76 -5.55
CA MET A 23 6.53 -10.86 -4.80
C MET A 23 6.22 -10.68 -3.33
N ASP A 24 5.54 -11.66 -2.73
CA ASP A 24 5.16 -11.62 -1.33
C ASP A 24 6.09 -12.54 -0.53
N LEU A 25 6.65 -12.00 0.55
CA LEU A 25 7.63 -12.69 1.38
C LEU A 25 7.22 -12.63 2.86
N VAL A 26 7.56 -13.67 3.60
CA VAL A 26 7.58 -13.66 5.07
C VAL A 26 9.04 -13.55 5.51
N VAL A 27 9.33 -12.66 6.46
CA VAL A 27 10.67 -12.55 7.05
C VAL A 27 10.65 -13.28 8.39
N SER A 28 11.53 -14.28 8.55
CA SER A 28 11.80 -14.94 9.82
C SER A 28 13.22 -14.62 10.29
N GLU A 29 13.56 -14.95 11.53
CA GLU A 29 14.94 -14.86 12.02
C GLU A 29 15.62 -16.24 11.95
N THR A 30 16.92 -16.28 11.66
CA THR A 30 17.72 -17.50 11.83
C THR A 30 18.05 -17.74 13.30
N VAL A 31 18.68 -18.88 13.60
CA VAL A 31 19.22 -19.18 14.95
C VAL A 31 20.22 -18.10 15.39
N GLU A 32 20.92 -17.48 14.45
CA GLU A 32 21.87 -16.40 14.66
C GLU A 32 21.21 -15.01 14.72
N GLY A 33 19.88 -14.91 14.62
CA GLY A 33 19.13 -13.66 14.69
C GLY A 33 19.08 -12.87 13.38
N GLU A 34 19.50 -13.46 12.25
CA GLU A 34 19.54 -12.77 10.97
C GLU A 34 18.19 -12.83 10.23
N PRO A 35 17.70 -11.71 9.66
CA PRO A 35 16.44 -11.70 8.94
C PRO A 35 16.56 -12.48 7.61
N THR A 36 15.76 -13.53 7.50
CA THR A 36 15.69 -14.42 6.34
C THR A 36 14.35 -14.28 5.63
N PRO A 37 14.33 -13.81 4.38
CA PRO A 37 13.11 -13.72 3.59
C PRO A 37 12.74 -15.09 2.99
N TRP A 38 11.47 -15.45 3.09
CA TRP A 38 10.87 -16.64 2.49
C TRP A 38 9.82 -16.21 1.49
N LEU A 39 10.03 -16.56 0.22
CA LEU A 39 9.04 -16.28 -0.82
C LEU A 39 7.81 -17.16 -0.64
N ILE A 40 6.63 -16.53 -0.66
CA ILE A 40 5.34 -17.20 -0.52
C ILE A 40 4.60 -17.20 -1.85
N GLU A 41 4.56 -16.05 -2.53
CA GLU A 41 3.77 -15.86 -3.74
C GLU A 41 4.50 -14.97 -4.76
N VAL A 42 4.27 -15.26 -6.04
CA VAL A 42 4.67 -14.41 -7.16
C VAL A 42 3.43 -14.10 -7.99
N ASN A 43 3.15 -12.81 -8.14
CA ASN A 43 2.02 -12.27 -8.89
C ASN A 43 2.54 -11.63 -10.18
N PRO A 44 2.51 -12.31 -11.34
CA PRO A 44 3.09 -11.81 -12.59
C PRO A 44 2.20 -10.79 -13.30
N ARG A 45 1.77 -9.77 -12.57
CA ARG A 45 0.82 -8.75 -12.99
C ARG A 45 1.02 -7.47 -12.19
N TYR A 46 0.39 -6.40 -12.67
CA TYR A 46 0.21 -5.18 -11.91
C TYR A 46 -0.53 -5.46 -10.58
N THR A 47 0.03 -5.01 -9.45
CA THR A 47 -0.53 -5.22 -8.10
C THR A 47 -0.97 -3.92 -7.46
N ALA A 48 -1.84 -4.01 -6.44
CA ALA A 48 -2.41 -2.85 -5.78
C ALA A 48 -1.37 -1.95 -5.07
N SER A 49 -0.21 -2.49 -4.70
CA SER A 49 0.89 -1.72 -4.09
C SER A 49 1.57 -0.77 -5.08
N MET A 50 1.41 -0.98 -6.39
CA MET A 50 2.02 -0.14 -7.41
C MET A 50 1.42 1.27 -7.45
N GLU A 51 0.17 1.46 -7.00
CA GLU A 51 -0.45 2.79 -6.84
C GLU A 51 0.40 3.71 -5.93
N LEU A 52 1.03 3.16 -4.88
CA LEU A 52 1.92 3.94 -4.01
C LEU A 52 3.19 4.38 -4.72
N ILE A 53 3.73 3.54 -5.61
CA ILE A 53 4.93 3.87 -6.39
C ILE A 53 4.58 4.92 -7.46
N GLU A 54 3.45 4.77 -8.15
CA GLU A 54 2.96 5.78 -9.10
C GLU A 54 2.80 7.14 -8.42
N TRP A 55 2.20 7.16 -7.22
CA TRP A 55 2.02 8.38 -6.44
C TRP A 55 3.35 8.97 -5.96
N ALA A 56 4.24 8.15 -5.38
CA ALA A 56 5.49 8.61 -4.80
C ALA A 56 6.48 9.14 -5.85
N TYR A 57 6.52 8.52 -7.03
CA TYR A 57 7.52 8.80 -8.06
C TYR A 57 6.95 9.57 -9.27
N GLY A 58 5.63 9.81 -9.31
CA GLY A 58 4.97 10.46 -10.46
C GLY A 58 5.11 9.66 -11.76
N LEU A 59 5.17 8.34 -11.66
CA LEU A 59 5.37 7.44 -12.80
C LEU A 59 4.03 6.85 -13.26
N ASN A 60 3.90 6.62 -14.57
CA ASN A 60 2.83 5.77 -15.12
C ASN A 60 3.36 4.34 -15.22
N LEU A 61 3.23 3.58 -14.14
CA LEU A 61 3.72 2.21 -14.03
C LEU A 61 2.98 1.27 -14.98
N PHE A 62 1.71 1.53 -15.28
CA PHE A 62 0.97 0.76 -16.28
C PHE A 62 1.64 0.84 -17.68
N SER A 63 2.06 2.03 -18.09
CA SER A 63 2.75 2.24 -19.37
C SER A 63 4.12 1.58 -19.39
N LEU A 64 4.86 1.66 -18.26
CA LEU A 64 6.13 0.94 -18.12
C LEU A 64 5.95 -0.58 -18.18
N HIS A 65 4.88 -1.11 -17.57
CA HIS A 65 4.52 -2.51 -17.68
C HIS A 65 4.29 -2.92 -19.13
N LEU A 66 3.45 -2.18 -19.88
CA LEU A 66 3.20 -2.46 -21.30
C LEU A 66 4.47 -2.35 -22.17
N ASN A 67 5.32 -1.36 -21.93
CA ASN A 67 6.59 -1.23 -22.64
C ASN A 67 7.52 -2.42 -22.39
N ALA A 68 7.61 -2.87 -21.13
CA ALA A 68 8.42 -4.03 -20.76
C ALA A 68 7.87 -5.34 -21.36
N LEU A 69 6.53 -5.48 -21.48
CA LEU A 69 5.90 -6.57 -22.25
C LEU A 69 6.22 -6.52 -23.75
N ASN A 70 6.69 -5.38 -24.26
CA ASN A 70 7.21 -5.21 -25.62
C ASN A 70 8.75 -5.24 -25.70
N GLY A 71 9.44 -5.52 -24.59
CA GLY A 71 10.91 -5.63 -24.54
C GLY A 71 11.64 -4.31 -24.28
N HIS A 72 10.90 -3.25 -23.98
CA HIS A 72 11.45 -1.93 -23.67
C HIS A 72 11.41 -1.71 -22.16
N LEU A 73 12.54 -1.90 -21.50
CA LEU A 73 12.70 -1.57 -20.08
C LEU A 73 13.00 -0.08 -19.91
N PRO A 74 12.62 0.52 -18.76
CA PRO A 74 13.03 1.88 -18.43
C PRO A 74 14.56 1.98 -18.40
N ASP A 75 15.08 3.14 -18.80
CA ASP A 75 16.50 3.51 -18.82
C ASP A 75 16.98 4.13 -17.51
N PHE A 76 16.21 3.98 -16.44
CA PHE A 76 16.48 4.53 -15.12
C PHE A 76 16.24 3.49 -14.03
N HIS A 77 16.90 3.67 -12.89
CA HIS A 77 16.58 2.94 -11.67
C HIS A 77 15.62 3.76 -10.79
N LEU A 78 14.66 3.10 -10.13
CA LEU A 78 13.73 3.79 -9.22
C LEU A 78 14.46 4.53 -8.09
N GLU A 79 15.57 3.98 -7.61
CA GLU A 79 16.42 4.56 -6.56
C GLU A 79 17.00 5.93 -6.95
N GLU A 80 17.20 6.17 -8.25
CA GLU A 80 17.74 7.44 -8.76
C GLU A 80 16.67 8.54 -8.85
N ARG A 81 15.39 8.16 -8.80
CA ARG A 81 14.25 9.08 -9.02
C ARG A 81 13.80 9.80 -7.74
N LEU A 82 14.10 9.28 -6.56
CA LEU A 82 13.83 9.94 -5.27
C LEU A 82 15.15 10.09 -4.50
N PRO A 83 15.80 11.27 -4.54
CA PRO A 83 17.01 11.47 -3.75
C PRO A 83 16.70 11.35 -2.24
N PRO A 84 17.67 10.90 -1.42
CA PRO A 84 17.48 10.68 0.02
C PRO A 84 16.92 11.91 0.76
N GLU A 85 17.37 13.10 0.37
CA GLU A 85 16.91 14.37 0.95
C GLU A 85 15.46 14.78 0.58
N GLN A 86 14.84 14.09 -0.38
CA GLN A 86 13.42 14.23 -0.73
C GLN A 86 12.60 12.99 -0.35
N SER A 87 13.19 12.07 0.43
CA SER A 87 12.53 10.82 0.79
C SER A 87 11.37 11.07 1.75
N HIS A 88 10.17 11.08 1.20
CA HIS A 88 8.93 10.98 1.95
C HIS A 88 8.58 9.50 2.15
N PHE A 89 7.94 9.22 3.28
CA PHE A 89 7.22 7.98 3.46
C PHE A 89 5.83 8.14 2.86
N PHE A 90 5.32 7.10 2.23
CA PHE A 90 3.96 7.04 1.68
C PHE A 90 3.27 5.81 2.24
N VAL A 91 1.99 5.93 2.58
CA VAL A 91 1.21 4.82 3.12
C VAL A 91 -0.15 4.72 2.47
N LYS A 92 -0.58 3.48 2.29
CA LYS A 92 -1.95 3.09 1.92
C LYS A 92 -2.49 2.22 3.05
N ALA A 93 -3.55 2.68 3.69
CA ALA A 93 -4.21 1.95 4.76
C ALA A 93 -5.67 1.69 4.38
N ILE A 94 -6.12 0.45 4.51
CA ILE A 94 -7.54 0.11 4.36
C ILE A 94 -8.16 0.16 5.74
N LEU A 95 -9.13 1.06 5.93
CA LEU A 95 -9.85 1.16 7.19
C LEU A 95 -10.92 0.09 7.24
N TYR A 96 -10.85 -0.79 8.24
CA TYR A 96 -11.91 -1.74 8.56
C TYR A 96 -12.74 -1.23 9.73
N THR A 97 -14.07 -1.43 9.64
CA THR A 97 -14.97 -1.05 10.71
C THR A 97 -15.06 -2.10 11.80
N ARG A 98 -15.27 -1.71 13.05
CA ARG A 98 -15.39 -2.63 14.19
C ARG A 98 -16.85 -3.01 14.45
N GLU A 99 -17.77 -2.13 14.14
CA GLU A 99 -19.22 -2.32 14.28
C GLU A 99 -19.92 -2.17 12.93
N THR A 100 -21.19 -2.52 12.87
CA THR A 100 -21.99 -2.23 11.68
C THR A 100 -22.32 -0.74 11.64
N VAL A 101 -21.89 -0.04 10.59
CA VAL A 101 -22.04 1.41 10.44
C VAL A 101 -22.94 1.75 9.27
N THR A 102 -23.61 2.90 9.36
CA THR A 102 -24.27 3.54 8.22
C THR A 102 -23.40 4.69 7.73
N VAL A 103 -23.05 4.66 6.45
CA VAL A 103 -22.11 5.61 5.84
C VAL A 103 -22.73 7.02 5.81
N PRO A 104 -22.01 8.05 6.30
CA PRO A 104 -22.48 9.43 6.29
C PRO A 104 -22.37 10.05 4.89
N ASP A 105 -22.56 11.36 4.77
CA ASP A 105 -22.17 12.07 3.53
C ASP A 105 -20.64 11.97 3.33
N THR A 106 -20.24 11.38 2.21
CA THR A 106 -18.84 11.09 1.87
C THR A 106 -18.21 12.08 0.89
N ALA A 107 -18.89 13.18 0.52
CA ALA A 107 -18.33 14.16 -0.43
C ALA A 107 -16.93 14.67 -0.01
N ARG A 108 -16.78 15.01 1.29
CA ARG A 108 -15.49 15.45 1.86
C ARG A 108 -14.40 14.38 1.87
N TRP A 109 -14.78 13.11 1.80
CA TRP A 109 -13.82 12.00 1.79
C TRP A 109 -13.09 11.95 0.46
N VAL A 110 -13.84 12.13 -0.63
CA VAL A 110 -13.31 12.21 -2.00
C VAL A 110 -12.42 13.45 -2.14
N GLU A 111 -12.85 14.61 -1.63
CA GLU A 111 -12.07 15.85 -1.62
C GLU A 111 -10.73 15.71 -0.88
N ARG A 112 -10.70 14.92 0.19
CA ARG A 112 -9.48 14.57 0.94
C ARG A 112 -8.62 13.50 0.27
N GLY A 113 -8.98 13.06 -0.93
CA GLY A 113 -8.20 12.09 -1.71
C GLY A 113 -8.33 10.64 -1.24
N ARG A 114 -9.34 10.30 -0.43
CA ARG A 114 -9.61 8.90 -0.05
C ARG A 114 -10.01 8.08 -1.28
N ARG A 115 -9.81 6.77 -1.20
CA ARG A 115 -10.15 5.79 -2.27
C ARG A 115 -11.15 4.78 -1.74
N ASP A 116 -11.80 4.06 -2.65
CA ASP A 116 -12.83 3.06 -2.31
C ASP A 116 -13.93 3.67 -1.42
N VAL A 117 -14.36 4.90 -1.74
CA VAL A 117 -15.29 5.67 -0.92
C VAL A 117 -16.72 5.14 -1.12
N PRO A 118 -17.42 4.72 -0.04
CA PRO A 118 -18.76 4.16 -0.14
C PRO A 118 -19.82 5.24 -0.39
N HIS A 119 -21.00 4.80 -0.83
CA HIS A 119 -22.10 5.73 -1.08
C HIS A 119 -22.77 6.16 0.24
N PRO A 120 -23.25 7.42 0.35
CA PRO A 120 -24.01 7.84 1.52
C PRO A 120 -25.23 6.94 1.77
N GLY A 121 -25.44 6.55 3.03
CA GLY A 121 -26.53 5.66 3.46
C GLY A 121 -26.25 4.17 3.30
N GLU A 122 -25.11 3.77 2.70
CA GLU A 122 -24.70 2.38 2.64
C GLU A 122 -24.45 1.80 4.05
N VAL A 123 -24.83 0.54 4.26
CA VAL A 123 -24.59 -0.16 5.53
C VAL A 123 -23.41 -1.10 5.38
N ILE A 124 -22.35 -0.87 6.17
CA ILE A 124 -21.14 -1.68 6.15
C ILE A 124 -21.10 -2.51 7.42
N ALA A 125 -21.02 -3.84 7.28
CA ALA A 125 -20.99 -4.75 8.41
C ALA A 125 -19.67 -4.66 9.21
N ALA A 126 -19.74 -4.99 10.50
CA ALA A 126 -18.55 -5.16 11.34
C ALA A 126 -17.48 -6.06 10.66
N GLY A 127 -16.23 -5.63 10.69
CA GLY A 127 -15.10 -6.35 10.08
C GLY A 127 -14.98 -6.19 8.56
N HIS A 128 -15.79 -5.35 7.91
CA HIS A 128 -15.66 -5.04 6.49
C HIS A 128 -14.87 -3.74 6.23
N PRO A 129 -14.25 -3.61 5.04
CA PRO A 129 -13.54 -2.40 4.66
C PRO A 129 -14.52 -1.24 4.43
N VAL A 130 -14.12 -0.06 4.91
CA VAL A 130 -14.86 1.20 4.78
C VAL A 130 -14.32 2.01 3.60
N CYS A 131 -13.04 2.36 3.64
CA CYS A 131 -12.37 3.11 2.58
C CYS A 131 -10.85 2.96 2.72
N THR A 132 -10.13 3.37 1.68
CA THR A 132 -8.67 3.45 1.67
C THR A 132 -8.22 4.88 1.97
N VAL A 133 -7.30 5.02 2.92
CA VAL A 133 -6.61 6.26 3.30
C VAL A 133 -5.20 6.26 2.70
N LEU A 134 -4.87 7.33 1.98
CA LEU A 134 -3.54 7.59 1.43
C LEU A 134 -2.96 8.82 2.12
N THR A 135 -1.75 8.71 2.67
CA THR A 135 -1.04 9.86 3.23
C THR A 135 0.48 9.69 3.12
N ASP A 136 1.20 10.80 3.26
CA ASP A 136 2.65 10.86 3.21
C ASP A 136 3.20 11.69 4.37
N GLY A 137 4.50 11.55 4.62
CA GLY A 137 5.20 12.34 5.62
C GLY A 137 6.70 12.30 5.46
N ALA A 138 7.37 13.38 5.83
CA ALA A 138 8.83 13.50 5.79
C ALA A 138 9.57 12.56 6.77
N SER A 139 8.83 11.92 7.68
CA SER A 139 9.35 10.85 8.54
C SER A 139 8.24 9.86 8.88
N TRP A 140 8.64 8.66 9.30
CA TRP A 140 7.70 7.64 9.77
C TRP A 140 6.77 8.16 10.86
N ASN A 141 7.29 8.89 11.85
CA ASN A 141 6.49 9.41 12.96
C ASN A 141 5.45 10.44 12.49
N ILE A 142 5.83 11.33 11.57
CA ILE A 142 4.90 12.33 11.00
C ILE A 142 3.81 11.62 10.19
N LEU A 143 4.19 10.67 9.34
CA LEU A 143 3.25 9.87 8.56
C LEU A 143 2.28 9.12 9.47
N TRP A 144 2.79 8.42 10.48
CA TRP A 144 1.98 7.63 11.39
C TRP A 144 0.98 8.49 12.15
N HIS A 145 1.43 9.63 12.66
CA HIS A 145 0.54 10.58 13.34
C HIS A 145 -0.57 11.11 12.43
N ARG A 146 -0.23 11.48 11.18
CA ARG A 146 -1.22 11.93 10.17
C ARG A 146 -2.21 10.82 9.83
N LEU A 147 -1.72 9.60 9.59
CA LEU A 147 -2.54 8.45 9.27
C LEU A 147 -3.55 8.15 10.39
N MET A 148 -3.09 8.10 11.64
CA MET A 148 -3.96 7.85 12.79
C MET A 148 -4.99 8.96 12.97
N THR A 149 -4.59 10.23 12.78
CA THR A 149 -5.52 11.38 12.84
C THR A 149 -6.63 11.26 11.79
N GLU A 150 -6.30 10.88 10.54
CA GLU A 150 -7.30 10.68 9.49
C GLU A 150 -8.21 9.47 9.79
N ILE A 151 -7.65 8.35 10.27
CA ILE A 151 -8.42 7.17 10.66
C ILE A 151 -9.41 7.51 11.78
N GLU A 152 -8.96 8.20 12.84
CA GLU A 152 -9.82 8.60 13.95
C GLU A 152 -10.91 9.59 13.54
N ALA A 153 -10.61 10.50 12.60
CA ALA A 153 -11.62 11.37 12.01
C ALA A 153 -12.71 10.56 11.31
N ILE A 154 -12.34 9.61 10.45
CA ILE A 154 -13.29 8.74 9.75
C ILE A 154 -14.13 7.93 10.76
N ARG A 155 -13.48 7.30 11.73
CA ARG A 155 -14.14 6.52 12.78
C ARG A 155 -15.20 7.34 13.52
N ARG A 156 -14.89 8.59 13.88
CA ARG A 156 -15.87 9.49 14.50
C ARG A 156 -17.02 9.84 13.57
N GLU A 157 -16.75 10.08 12.28
CA GLU A 157 -17.77 10.41 11.28
C GLU A 157 -18.76 9.26 11.02
N ILE A 158 -18.28 8.01 11.02
CA ILE A 158 -19.13 6.81 10.83
C ILE A 158 -19.73 6.26 12.12
N GLY A 159 -19.37 6.83 13.28
CA GLY A 159 -19.83 6.35 14.59
C GLY A 159 -19.17 5.05 15.06
N ASP A 160 -18.04 4.64 14.46
CA ASP A 160 -17.29 3.43 14.82
C ASP A 160 -16.40 3.70 16.03
N ARG A 161 -16.97 3.48 17.22
CA ARG A 161 -16.34 3.78 18.51
C ARG A 161 -15.59 2.57 19.04
N GLU A 162 -14.55 2.84 19.81
CA GLU A 162 -13.91 1.82 20.64
C GLU A 162 -14.89 1.53 21.80
N GLU A 163 -15.30 0.27 21.98
CA GLU A 163 -15.91 -0.13 23.25
C GLU A 163 -14.89 0.21 24.34
N VAL A 164 -15.22 1.19 25.17
CA VAL A 164 -14.52 1.36 26.44
C VAL A 164 -14.92 0.12 27.24
N CYS A 165 -14.06 -0.90 27.23
CA CYS A 165 -14.14 -1.99 28.19
C CYS A 165 -14.21 -1.35 29.57
N SER A 166 -15.42 -1.30 30.12
CA SER A 166 -15.66 -0.88 31.49
C SER A 166 -15.21 -2.08 32.33
N SER A 167 -13.93 -2.07 32.69
CA SER A 167 -13.34 -2.99 33.67
C SER A 167 -14.04 -2.87 35.02
#